data_AF-A0A5B7HPW1-F1
#
_entry.id   AF-A0A5B7HPW1-F1
#
_cell.length_a   1.000
_cell.length_b   1.000
_cell.length_c   1.000
_cell.angle_alpha   90.00
_cell.angle_beta   90.00
_cell.angle_gamma   90.00
#
_symmetry.space_group_name_H-M   'P 1'
#
loop_
_entity.id
_entity.type
_entity.pdbx_description
1 polymer ?
#
loop_
_entity_poly.entity_id
_entity_poly.type
_entity_poly.pdbx_seq_one_letter_code
_entity_poly.pdbx_strand_id
1 'polypeptide(L)'
;MNTGSSRRSTASTTSRNSTAILFLLIINGYHDLALLKLESKVTLQTFISPVCLPWGSKSEENIVNSQATVTGWGFTLFGGFPSPELMEVDIQVFPSSRCNSSYSSLLHFPDTWPRGIGEETLCAGDDEGGKDSCQVSSVVPPSHLP
;
A
#
# COMPACT_ATOMS: atom_id res chain seq x y z
N MET A 1 -61.21 1.20 24.26
CA MET A 1 -61.23 2.62 23.83
C MET A 1 -60.16 3.32 24.66
N ASN A 2 -59.02 3.80 24.18
CA ASN A 2 -58.54 4.15 22.85
C ASN A 2 -57.02 3.87 22.82
N THR A 3 -56.52 3.25 21.75
CA THR A 3 -55.12 2.90 21.50
C THR A 3 -54.39 4.10 20.88
N GLY A 4 -53.41 4.67 21.58
CA GLY A 4 -52.56 5.76 21.09
C GLY A 4 -51.21 5.25 20.58
N SER A 5 -51.15 4.88 19.30
CA SER A 5 -49.93 4.49 18.59
C SER A 5 -49.08 5.72 18.25
N SER A 6 -47.98 5.97 18.98
CA SER A 6 -46.96 6.93 18.55
C SER A 6 -45.98 6.26 17.59
N ARG A 7 -46.27 6.36 16.29
CA ARG A 7 -45.35 6.03 15.20
C ARG A 7 -44.29 7.13 15.14
N ARG A 8 -43.06 6.84 15.58
CA ARG A 8 -41.92 7.70 15.27
C ARG A 8 -41.21 7.15 14.05
N SER A 9 -41.26 7.95 12.99
CA SER A 9 -40.83 7.65 11.64
C SER A 9 -39.41 7.08 11.58
N THR A 10 -39.29 5.97 10.86
CA THR A 10 -38.05 5.45 10.30
C THR A 10 -37.37 6.55 9.48
N ALA A 11 -36.27 7.10 9.99
CA ALA A 11 -35.34 7.88 9.18
C ALA A 11 -34.50 6.89 8.36
N SER A 12 -35.07 6.42 7.24
CA SER A 12 -34.30 5.79 6.17
C SER A 12 -33.51 6.89 5.46
N THR A 13 -32.35 7.23 6.00
CA THR A 13 -31.38 8.05 5.26
C THR A 13 -30.46 7.11 4.51
N THR A 14 -30.93 6.57 3.39
CA THR A 14 -30.06 5.95 2.39
C THR A 14 -29.27 7.06 1.71
N SER A 15 -28.13 7.43 2.29
CA SER A 15 -27.11 8.20 1.58
C SER A 15 -26.18 7.22 0.87
N ARG A 16 -26.59 6.77 -0.32
CA ARG A 16 -25.70 6.10 -1.26
C ARG A 16 -25.01 7.20 -2.06
N ASN A 17 -23.72 7.39 -1.83
CA ASN A 17 -22.74 8.00 -2.74
C ASN A 17 -21.34 7.82 -2.13
N SER A 18 -20.85 6.58 -2.06
CA SER A 18 -19.48 6.28 -1.66
C SER A 18 -18.62 6.13 -2.92
N THR A 19 -18.33 7.25 -3.58
CA THR A 19 -17.38 7.27 -4.70
C THR A 19 -16.15 8.03 -4.25
N ALA A 20 -15.14 7.31 -3.76
CA ALA A 20 -13.77 7.83 -3.66
C ALA A 20 -13.03 7.39 -4.92
N ILE A 21 -13.12 8.20 -5.99
CA ILE A 21 -12.22 8.08 -7.13
C ILE A 21 -11.08 9.06 -6.87
N LEU A 22 -9.93 8.53 -6.48
CA LEU A 22 -8.70 9.28 -6.39
C LEU A 22 -7.87 8.99 -7.65
N PHE A 23 -8.02 9.82 -8.68
CA PHE A 23 -7.05 9.87 -9.78
C PHE A 23 -5.84 10.69 -9.31
N LEU A 24 -4.83 10.02 -8.76
CA LEU A 24 -3.51 10.62 -8.60
C LEU A 24 -2.81 10.52 -9.97
N LEU A 25 -2.73 11.64 -10.68
CA LEU A 25 -1.71 11.77 -11.73
C LEU A 25 -0.37 11.96 -11.02
N ILE A 26 0.28 10.85 -10.66
CA ILE A 26 1.63 10.86 -10.10
C ILE A 26 2.59 11.19 -11.24
N ILE A 27 2.94 12.47 -11.37
CA ILE A 27 3.88 12.96 -12.40
C ILE A 27 5.33 12.64 -12.00
N ASN A 28 5.60 12.41 -10.72
CA ASN A 28 6.91 12.06 -10.17
C ASN A 28 6.75 11.11 -8.98
N GLY A 29 7.78 10.33 -8.64
CA GLY A 29 7.74 9.27 -7.62
C GLY A 29 7.71 9.75 -6.16
N TYR A 30 7.09 10.90 -5.89
CA TYR A 30 6.97 11.50 -4.56
C TYR A 30 5.55 11.39 -4.03
N HIS A 31 5.42 11.25 -2.72
CA HIS A 31 4.14 11.28 -1.99
C HIS A 31 3.08 10.30 -2.54
N ASP A 32 3.50 9.08 -2.89
CA ASP A 32 2.61 8.02 -3.33
C ASP A 32 1.79 7.46 -2.16
N LEU A 33 0.67 8.14 -1.85
CA LEU A 33 -0.23 7.82 -0.75
C LEU A 33 -1.69 8.05 -1.15
N ALA A 34 -2.53 7.05 -0.90
CA ALA A 34 -3.97 7.13 -1.12
C ALA A 34 -4.77 6.62 0.10
N LEU A 35 -5.97 7.16 0.29
CA LEU A 35 -6.93 6.68 1.29
C LEU A 35 -8.20 6.17 0.60
N LEU A 36 -8.60 4.95 0.95
CA LEU A 36 -9.85 4.34 0.48
C LEU A 36 -10.88 4.31 1.61
N LYS A 37 -12.04 4.91 1.37
CA LYS A 37 -13.17 4.88 2.31
C LYS A 37 -14.15 3.79 1.87
N LEU A 38 -14.33 2.78 2.70
CA LEU A 38 -15.30 1.72 2.46
C LEU A 38 -16.74 2.25 2.54
N GLU A 39 -17.64 1.72 1.72
CA GLU A 39 -19.06 2.09 1.72
C GLU A 39 -19.74 1.75 3.05
N SER A 40 -19.36 0.61 3.64
CA SER A 40 -19.85 0.14 4.94
C SER A 40 -18.69 -0.23 5.86
N LYS A 41 -18.92 -0.14 7.17
CA LYS A 41 -17.94 -0.56 8.18
C LYS A 41 -17.71 -2.07 8.09
N VAL A 42 -16.44 -2.48 8.23
CA VAL A 42 -16.05 -3.88 8.38
C VAL A 42 -16.11 -4.27 9.85
N THR A 43 -16.70 -5.41 10.16
CA THR A 43 -16.69 -5.99 11.51
C THR A 43 -15.35 -6.67 11.77
N LEU A 44 -14.62 -6.22 12.79
CA LEU A 44 -13.35 -6.81 13.18
C LEU A 44 -13.54 -8.22 13.75
N GLN A 45 -12.63 -9.12 13.41
CA GLN A 45 -12.64 -10.54 13.79
C GLN A 45 -11.20 -11.02 13.95
N THR A 46 -11.00 -12.27 14.36
CA THR A 46 -9.66 -12.85 14.58
C THR A 46 -8.73 -12.74 13.37
N PHE A 47 -9.28 -12.83 12.15
CA PHE A 47 -8.53 -12.72 10.89
C PHE A 47 -8.72 -11.36 10.18
N ILE A 48 -9.36 -10.39 10.83
CA ILE A 48 -9.58 -9.03 10.30
C ILE A 48 -9.26 -8.01 11.39
N SER A 49 -8.05 -7.43 11.31
CA SER A 49 -7.57 -6.39 12.22
C SER A 49 -6.85 -5.29 11.45
N PRO A 50 -6.99 -4.01 11.84
CA PRO A 50 -6.21 -2.93 11.25
C PRO A 50 -4.73 -3.01 11.66
N VAL A 51 -3.86 -2.44 10.83
CA VAL A 51 -2.46 -2.16 11.18
C VAL A 51 -2.35 -0.84 11.96
N CYS A 52 -1.37 -0.75 12.84
CA CYS A 52 -1.06 0.50 13.55
C CYS A 52 -0.30 1.45 12.63
N LEU A 53 -0.73 2.71 12.56
CA LEU A 53 0.10 3.79 12.01
C LEU A 53 1.08 4.30 13.09
N PRO A 54 2.31 4.69 12.73
CA PRO A 54 3.22 5.33 13.68
C PRO A 54 2.64 6.67 14.14
N TRP A 55 2.69 6.96 15.44
CA TRP A 55 2.16 8.19 16.03
C TRP A 55 3.04 8.67 17.20
N GLY A 56 3.00 9.97 17.49
CA GLY A 56 3.80 10.58 18.55
C GLY A 56 5.30 10.49 18.25
N SER A 57 6.12 10.11 19.24
CA SER A 57 7.57 9.99 19.05
C SER A 57 7.97 8.93 18.02
N LYS A 58 7.10 7.97 17.70
CA LYS A 58 7.37 6.91 16.71
C LYS A 58 7.29 7.39 15.26
N SER A 59 6.62 8.51 14.98
CA SER A 59 6.56 9.03 13.60
C SER A 59 7.88 9.70 13.16
N GLU A 60 8.74 10.03 14.11
CA GLU A 60 10.04 10.68 13.88
C GLU A 60 11.20 9.71 14.19
N GLU A 61 10.90 8.44 14.46
CA GLU A 61 11.90 7.44 14.77
C GLU A 61 12.73 7.13 13.52
N ASN A 62 14.05 7.23 13.65
CA ASN A 62 14.94 6.81 12.58
C ASN A 62 15.00 5.29 12.53
N ILE A 63 14.37 4.71 11.49
CA ILE A 63 14.28 3.26 11.27
C ILE A 63 15.39 2.72 10.37
N VAL A 64 16.39 3.51 10.00
CA VAL A 64 17.56 3.02 9.26
C VAL A 64 18.25 1.92 10.05
N ASN A 65 18.65 0.84 9.36
CA ASN A 65 19.21 -0.39 9.95
C ASN A 65 18.22 -1.19 10.82
N SER A 66 16.92 -0.90 10.77
CA SER A 66 15.89 -1.79 11.31
C SER A 66 15.43 -2.84 10.30
N GLN A 67 14.96 -3.98 10.80
CA GLN A 67 14.33 -5.01 10.00
C GLN A 67 12.86 -4.65 9.73
N ALA A 68 12.40 -4.90 8.50
CA ALA A 68 11.02 -4.77 8.10
C ALA A 68 10.55 -6.08 7.45
N THR A 69 9.29 -6.45 7.68
CA THR A 69 8.68 -7.61 7.05
C THR A 69 7.77 -7.14 5.92
N VAL A 70 7.96 -7.70 4.73
CA VAL A 70 7.12 -7.48 3.56
C VAL A 70 6.27 -8.72 3.32
N THR A 71 4.97 -8.54 3.10
CA THR A 71 4.04 -9.64 2.88
C THR A 71 3.26 -9.47 1.57
N GLY A 72 2.90 -10.57 0.91
CA GLY A 72 2.11 -10.54 -0.31
C GLY A 72 2.00 -11.87 -1.05
N TRP A 73 1.29 -11.86 -2.17
CA TRP A 73 1.08 -13.01 -3.06
C TRP A 73 1.87 -12.89 -4.38
N GLY A 74 2.94 -12.10 -4.38
CA GLY A 74 3.73 -11.83 -5.59
C GLY A 74 4.33 -13.08 -6.23
N PHE A 75 4.97 -12.89 -7.38
CA PHE A 75 5.69 -13.97 -8.07
C PHE A 75 6.86 -14.45 -7.20
N THR A 76 6.97 -15.75 -6.97
CA THR A 76 8.10 -16.34 -6.22
C THR A 76 9.31 -16.61 -7.11
N LEU A 77 9.12 -16.55 -8.44
CA LEU A 77 10.14 -16.77 -9.46
C LEU A 77 9.90 -15.81 -10.62
N PHE A 78 10.98 -15.37 -11.28
CA PHE A 78 10.88 -14.54 -12.48
C PHE A 78 10.09 -15.25 -13.59
N GLY A 79 9.02 -14.61 -14.08
CA GLY A 79 8.13 -15.19 -15.09
C GLY A 79 7.28 -16.39 -14.62
N GLY A 80 7.23 -16.64 -13.30
CA GLY A 80 6.42 -17.70 -12.70
C GLY A 80 4.95 -17.33 -12.57
N PHE A 81 4.25 -17.97 -11.63
CA PHE A 81 2.89 -17.60 -11.21
C PHE A 81 2.93 -16.91 -9.84
N PRO A 82 1.96 -16.03 -9.53
CA PRO A 82 1.76 -15.52 -8.19
C PRO A 82 1.55 -16.65 -7.19
N SER A 83 1.99 -16.47 -5.95
CA SER A 83 1.77 -17.46 -4.90
C SER A 83 0.28 -17.63 -4.60
N PRO A 84 -0.25 -18.86 -4.45
CA PRO A 84 -1.63 -19.08 -3.99
C PRO A 84 -1.79 -18.82 -2.48
N GLU A 85 -0.68 -18.79 -1.74
CA GLU A 85 -0.64 -18.56 -0.30
C GLU A 85 0.06 -17.23 0.02
N LEU A 86 -0.31 -16.61 1.14
CA LEU A 86 0.33 -15.37 1.59
C LEU A 86 1.77 -15.69 2.00
N MET A 87 2.72 -14.98 1.41
CA MET A 87 4.13 -15.10 1.71
C MET A 87 4.61 -13.90 2.51
N GLU A 88 5.70 -14.07 3.25
CA GLU A 88 6.40 -13.02 3.95
C GLU A 88 7.92 -13.15 3.79
N VAL A 89 8.61 -12.01 3.85
CA VAL A 89 10.07 -11.95 3.84
C VAL A 89 10.56 -10.79 4.69
N ASP A 90 11.61 -11.04 5.47
CA ASP A 90 12.28 -9.99 6.21
C ASP A 90 13.36 -9.35 5.35
N ILE A 91 13.37 -8.02 5.34
CA ILE A 91 14.32 -7.17 4.64
C ILE A 91 14.88 -6.10 5.57
N GLN A 92 15.94 -5.43 5.12
CA GLN A 92 16.65 -4.43 5.89
C GLN A 92 16.34 -3.03 5.36
N VAL A 93 16.07 -2.09 6.27
CA VAL A 93 15.95 -0.67 5.92
C VAL A 93 17.33 -0.04 5.79
N PHE A 94 17.54 0.72 4.71
CA PHE A 94 18.77 1.40 4.36
C PHE A 94 18.59 2.92 4.27
N PRO A 95 19.69 3.70 4.33
CA PRO A 95 19.64 5.12 4.01
C PRO A 95 19.20 5.37 2.56
N SER A 96 18.41 6.42 2.31
CA SER A 96 17.95 6.78 0.96
C SER A 96 19.09 7.00 -0.04
N SER A 97 20.28 7.38 0.43
CA SER A 97 21.49 7.51 -0.42
C SER A 97 21.89 6.20 -1.11
N ARG A 98 21.60 5.05 -0.49
CA ARG A 98 21.84 3.74 -1.09
C ARG A 98 20.97 3.54 -2.32
N CYS A 99 19.67 3.78 -2.20
CA CYS A 99 18.74 3.70 -3.34
C CYS A 99 19.06 4.74 -4.43
N ASN A 100 19.41 5.98 -4.05
CA ASN A 100 19.87 6.99 -5.02
C ASN A 100 21.06 6.47 -5.84
N SER A 101 22.05 5.87 -5.18
CA SER A 101 23.23 5.32 -5.85
C SER A 101 22.85 4.16 -6.78
N SER A 102 22.08 3.19 -6.27
CA SER A 102 21.64 2.01 -7.03
C SER A 102 20.79 2.33 -8.25
N TYR A 103 19.92 3.35 -8.17
CA TYR A 103 18.97 3.69 -9.22
C TYR A 103 19.41 4.85 -10.13
N SER A 104 20.51 5.54 -9.79
CA SER A 104 21.02 6.68 -10.57
C SER A 104 21.28 6.39 -12.05
N SER A 105 21.53 5.12 -12.41
CA SER A 105 21.80 4.67 -13.78
C SER A 105 20.53 4.31 -14.57
N LEU A 106 19.35 4.25 -13.93
CA LEU A 106 18.10 3.96 -14.61
C LEU A 106 17.67 5.14 -15.48
N LEU A 107 17.28 4.86 -16.72
CA LEU A 107 16.97 5.87 -17.74
C LEU A 107 15.95 6.93 -17.29
N HIS A 108 14.91 6.53 -16.55
CA HIS A 108 13.84 7.42 -16.10
C HIS A 108 14.00 7.90 -14.66
N PHE A 109 15.11 7.57 -13.99
CA PHE A 109 15.38 8.06 -12.64
C PHE A 109 15.29 9.59 -12.51
N PRO A 110 15.89 10.41 -13.40
CA PRO A 110 15.80 11.87 -13.28
C PRO A 110 14.39 12.42 -13.56
N ASP A 111 13.56 11.72 -14.33
CA ASP A 111 12.17 12.12 -14.60
C ASP A 111 11.27 11.79 -13.41
N THR A 112 11.44 10.58 -12.85
CA THR A 112 10.64 10.10 -11.72
C THR A 112 11.07 10.75 -10.41
N TRP A 113 12.36 10.89 -10.14
CA TRP A 113 12.92 11.49 -8.92
C TRP A 113 13.89 12.63 -9.24
N PRO A 114 13.40 13.78 -9.75
CA PRO A 114 14.25 14.90 -10.14
C PRO A 114 15.06 15.52 -8.98
N ARG A 115 14.62 15.34 -7.72
CA ARG A 115 15.32 15.74 -6.50
C ARG A 115 16.07 14.58 -5.81
N GLY A 116 16.14 13.41 -6.46
CA GLY A 116 16.57 12.16 -5.84
C GLY A 116 15.50 11.58 -4.91
N ILE A 117 15.79 10.41 -4.34
CA ILE A 117 14.95 9.72 -3.34
C ILE A 117 15.22 10.35 -1.97
N GLY A 118 14.19 10.95 -1.37
CA GLY A 118 14.26 11.66 -0.08
C GLY A 118 13.67 10.88 1.10
N GLU A 119 13.18 11.61 2.11
CA GLU A 119 12.57 11.06 3.33
C GLU A 119 11.12 10.62 3.12
N GLU A 120 10.49 11.06 2.02
CA GLU A 120 9.16 10.65 1.60
C GLU A 120 9.10 9.19 1.07
N THR A 121 10.23 8.51 0.98
CA THR A 121 10.35 7.15 0.45
C THR A 121 11.35 6.33 1.25
N LEU A 122 10.96 5.10 1.60
CA LEU A 122 11.82 4.17 2.31
C LEU A 122 12.72 3.41 1.32
N CYS A 123 14.01 3.32 1.62
CA CYS A 123 14.92 2.41 0.92
C CYS A 123 15.04 1.13 1.73
N ALA A 124 14.66 -0.02 1.18
CA ALA A 124 14.77 -1.30 1.87
C ALA A 124 15.04 -2.43 0.88
N GLY A 125 15.64 -3.52 1.36
CA GLY A 125 15.91 -4.70 0.57
C GLY A 125 16.82 -5.68 1.30
N ASP A 126 17.34 -6.66 0.57
CA ASP A 126 18.28 -7.65 1.07
C ASP A 126 19.69 -7.40 0.48
N ASP A 127 20.73 -7.52 1.30
CA ASP A 127 22.12 -7.28 0.89
C ASP A 127 22.65 -8.34 -0.08
N GLU A 128 22.18 -9.58 0.06
CA GLU A 128 22.58 -10.72 -0.78
C GLU A 128 21.72 -10.81 -2.06
N GLY A 129 20.60 -10.11 -2.08
CA GLY A 129 19.63 -10.13 -3.17
C GLY A 129 18.78 -11.41 -3.17
N GLY A 130 17.88 -11.53 -4.15
CA GLY A 130 17.03 -12.71 -4.30
C GLY A 130 15.86 -12.81 -3.30
N LYS A 131 15.76 -11.89 -2.33
CA LYS A 131 14.65 -11.73 -1.40
C LYS A 131 14.10 -10.30 -1.53
N ASP A 132 12.96 -10.15 -2.19
CA ASP A 132 12.29 -8.86 -2.37
C ASP A 132 10.80 -9.05 -2.69
N SER A 133 10.04 -7.97 -2.57
CA SER A 133 8.76 -7.79 -3.25
C SER A 133 8.92 -7.90 -4.77
N CYS A 134 8.78 -9.10 -5.30
CA CYS A 134 8.73 -9.30 -6.75
C CYS A 134 7.50 -8.61 -7.36
N GLN A 135 7.59 -8.31 -8.66
CA GLN A 135 6.66 -7.48 -9.44
C GLN A 135 5.20 -7.53 -8.97
N VAL A 136 4.69 -6.39 -8.52
CA VAL A 136 3.25 -6.16 -8.42
C VAL A 136 2.75 -6.03 -9.86
N SER A 137 1.80 -6.86 -10.30
CA SER A 137 1.16 -6.66 -11.59
C SER A 137 0.50 -5.29 -11.58
N SER A 138 1.07 -4.31 -12.27
CA SER A 138 0.35 -3.12 -12.67
C SER A 138 -0.82 -3.63 -13.50
N VAL A 139 -2.05 -3.36 -13.07
CA VAL A 139 -3.27 -3.94 -13.65
C VAL A 139 -3.32 -3.68 -15.16
N VAL A 140 -2.97 -4.68 -15.98
CA VAL A 140 -3.27 -4.71 -17.41
C VAL A 140 -4.49 -5.62 -17.56
N PRO A 141 -5.61 -5.15 -18.14
CA PRO A 141 -6.79 -5.99 -18.31
C PRO A 141 -6.46 -7.19 -19.22
N PRO A 142 -6.98 -8.38 -18.94
CA PRO A 142 -6.78 -9.57 -19.77
C PRO A 142 -7.64 -9.43 -21.02
N SER A 143 -7.18 -8.64 -21.98
CA SER A 143 -7.54 -8.86 -23.36
C SER A 143 -6.34 -9.53 -24.00
N HIS A 144 -6.57 -10.72 -24.58
CA HIS A 144 -5.61 -11.60 -25.25
C HIS A 144 -5.02 -12.70 -24.35
N LEU A 145 -5.87 -13.63 -23.94
CA LEU A 145 -5.47 -15.05 -23.95
C LEU A 145 -5.95 -15.65 -25.29
N PRO A 146 -5.10 -16.38 -26.04
CA PRO A 146 -5.57 -17.36 -27.01
C PRO A 146 -6.26 -18.55 -26.32
#